data_AF-A0A6B3CNE5-F1
#
_entry.id   AF-A0A6B3CNE5-F1
#
_cell.length_a   1.000
_cell.length_b   1.000
_cell.length_c   1.000
_cell.angle_alpha   90.00
_cell.angle_beta   90.00
_cell.angle_gamma   90.00
#
_symmetry.space_group_name_H-M   'P 1'
#
loop_
_entity.id
_entity.type
_entity.pdbx_description
1 polymer ?
#
loop_
_entity_poly.entity_id
_entity_poly.type
_entity_poly.pdbx_seq_one_letter_code
_entity_poly.pdbx_strand_id
1 'polypeptide(L)'
;LWHDWPLDVDAMNEAARGLLGEHDFAAYCKKREGATTIRTLQELSLVRGEDGIVTATVRADAFCHNMVRSLIGALLFVGDGHRGP
;
A
#
# COMPACT_ATOMS: atom_id res chain seq x y z
N LEU A 1 11.32 6.43 0.33
CA LEU A 1 11.71 5.58 -0.82
C LEU A 1 12.00 6.53 -1.97
N TRP A 2 13.07 6.31 -2.74
CA TRP A 2 13.31 7.05 -3.98
C TRP A 2 12.74 6.25 -5.15
N HIS A 3 12.09 6.92 -6.10
CA HIS A 3 11.44 6.27 -7.24
C HIS A 3 11.56 7.16 -8.48
N ASP A 4 11.98 6.57 -9.58
CA ASP A 4 12.53 7.30 -10.73
C ASP A 4 11.45 7.72 -11.74
N TRP A 5 10.22 7.19 -11.61
CA TRP A 5 9.10 7.46 -12.49
C TRP A 5 8.11 8.45 -11.87
N PRO A 6 7.41 9.25 -12.70
CA PRO A 6 6.24 10.00 -12.24
C PRO A 6 5.21 9.06 -11.62
N LEU A 7 4.56 9.51 -10.54
CA LEU A 7 3.53 8.75 -9.85
C LEU A 7 2.17 9.43 -10.00
N ASP A 8 1.22 8.72 -10.60
CA ASP A 8 -0.20 9.06 -10.57
C ASP A 8 -0.77 8.69 -9.19
N VAL A 9 -0.89 9.70 -8.33
CA VAL A 9 -1.36 9.52 -6.94
C VAL A 9 -2.86 9.19 -6.90
N ASP A 10 -3.64 9.63 -7.89
CA ASP A 10 -5.08 9.37 -7.92
C ASP A 10 -5.34 7.91 -8.30
N ALA A 11 -4.60 7.36 -9.27
CA ALA A 11 -4.64 5.94 -9.61
C ALA A 11 -4.17 5.06 -8.42
N MET A 12 -3.13 5.48 -7.70
CA MET A 12 -2.69 4.79 -6.48
C MET A 12 -3.77 4.79 -5.40
N ASN A 13 -4.43 5.93 -5.17
CA ASN A 13 -5.54 6.03 -4.22
C ASN A 13 -6.76 5.22 -4.68
N GLU A 14 -6.98 5.05 -5.98
CA GLU A 14 -8.02 4.17 -6.52
C GLU A 14 -7.75 2.70 -6.21
N ALA A 15 -6.56 2.21 -6.51
CA ALA A 15 -6.14 0.85 -6.16
C ALA A 15 -6.19 0.60 -4.64
N ALA A 16 -5.78 1.61 -3.84
CA ALA A 16 -5.79 1.52 -2.38
C ALA A 16 -7.17 1.27 -1.78
N ARG A 17 -8.25 1.79 -2.39
CA ARG A 17 -9.62 1.61 -1.89
C ARG A 17 -10.02 0.13 -1.81
N GLY A 18 -9.57 -0.69 -2.76
CA GLY A 18 -9.85 -2.13 -2.78
C GLY A 18 -9.20 -2.92 -1.65
N LEU A 19 -8.22 -2.32 -0.96
CA LEU A 19 -7.45 -2.95 0.12
C LEU A 19 -8.00 -2.61 1.51
N LEU A 20 -8.94 -1.68 1.63
CA LEU A 20 -9.54 -1.29 2.91
C LEU A 20 -10.48 -2.38 3.43
N GLY A 21 -10.58 -2.48 4.76
CA GLY A 21 -11.39 -3.50 5.44
C GLY A 21 -10.60 -4.72 5.88
N GLU A 22 -11.32 -5.79 6.25
CA GLU A 22 -10.73 -7.05 6.70
C GLU A 22 -10.40 -7.95 5.51
N HIS A 23 -9.12 -8.29 5.36
CA HIS A 23 -8.63 -9.16 4.29
C HIS A 23 -7.56 -10.12 4.81
N ASP A 24 -7.37 -11.22 4.10
CA ASP A 24 -6.13 -11.99 4.20
C ASP A 24 -5.03 -11.31 3.37
N PHE A 25 -4.09 -10.66 4.05
CA PHE A 25 -2.97 -9.97 3.41
C PHE A 25 -1.78 -10.89 3.10
N ALA A 26 -1.96 -12.21 3.01
CA ALA A 26 -0.87 -13.17 2.74
C ALA A 26 0.05 -12.78 1.57
N ALA A 27 -0.50 -12.22 0.49
CA ALA A 27 0.27 -11.75 -0.68
C ALA A 27 1.21 -10.56 -0.37
N TYR A 28 0.94 -9.81 0.70
CA TYR A 28 1.70 -8.65 1.16
C TYR A 28 2.58 -8.97 2.38
N CYS A 29 2.42 -10.15 2.97
CA CYS A 29 3.12 -10.57 4.17
C CYS A 29 4.30 -11.48 3.85
N LYS A 30 5.41 -11.29 4.57
CA LYS A 30 6.42 -12.35 4.68
C LYS A 30 5.90 -13.42 5.65
N LYS A 31 5.85 -14.68 5.19
CA LYS A 31 5.40 -15.82 6.00
C LYS A 31 6.17 -15.88 7.33
N ARG A 32 5.42 -16.04 8.42
CA ARG A 32 5.94 -16.30 9.77
C ARG A 32 5.10 -17.40 10.39
N GLU A 33 5.76 -18.45 10.86
CA GLU A 33 5.08 -19.59 11.50
C GLU A 33 4.29 -19.15 12.74
N GLY A 34 3.07 -19.66 12.89
CA GLY A 34 2.17 -19.32 14.00
C GLY A 34 1.52 -17.94 13.94
N ALA A 35 1.77 -17.13 12.91
CA ALA A 35 1.16 -15.81 12.76
C ALA A 35 0.05 -15.82 11.68
N THR A 36 -1.08 -15.17 11.99
CA THR A 36 -2.14 -14.88 11.00
C THR A 36 -1.80 -13.67 10.14
N THR A 37 -2.26 -13.67 8.89
CA THR A 37 -2.17 -12.57 7.90
C THR A 37 -3.50 -11.84 7.70
N ILE A 38 -4.55 -12.23 8.43
CA ILE A 38 -5.84 -11.55 8.43
C ILE A 38 -5.70 -10.23 9.21
N ARG A 39 -5.94 -9.10 8.56
CA ARG A 39 -5.85 -7.75 9.17
C ARG A 39 -7.00 -6.87 8.69
N THR A 40 -7.33 -5.87 9.49
CA THR A 40 -8.27 -4.81 9.11
C THR A 40 -7.49 -3.54 8.78
N LEU A 41 -7.40 -3.21 7.49
CA LEU A 41 -6.82 -1.95 7.02
C LEU A 41 -7.87 -0.84 7.13
N GLN A 42 -7.61 0.10 8.02
CA GLN A 42 -8.52 1.21 8.36
C GLN A 42 -8.28 2.42 7.46
N GLU A 43 -7.03 2.65 7.06
CA GLU A 43 -6.64 3.74 6.17
C GLU A 43 -5.46 3.33 5.29
N LEU A 44 -5.54 3.70 4.02
CA LEU A 44 -4.43 3.70 3.08
C LEU A 44 -4.67 4.86 2.11
N SER A 45 -3.98 5.97 2.35
CA SER A 45 -4.14 7.21 1.60
C SER A 45 -2.78 7.76 1.18
N LEU A 46 -2.71 8.37 0.00
CA LEU A 46 -1.50 8.97 -0.54
C LEU A 46 -1.78 10.42 -0.92
N VAL A 47 -0.87 11.31 -0.55
CA VAL A 47 -0.96 12.75 -0.85
C VAL A 47 0.38 13.23 -1.37
N ARG A 48 0.36 14.00 -2.46
CA ARG A 48 1.54 14.71 -2.97
C ARG A 48 1.64 16.08 -2.30
N GLY A 49 2.72 16.30 -1.57
CA GLY A 49 3.06 17.59 -0.98
C GLY A 49 3.54 18.61 -2.02
N GLU A 50 3.59 19.88 -1.61
CA GLU A 50 4.11 20.98 -2.44
C GLU A 50 5.61 20.81 -2.78
N ASP A 51 6.34 20.09 -1.94
CA ASP A 51 7.74 19.70 -2.14
C ASP A 51 7.93 18.53 -3.13
N GLY A 52 6.82 18.03 -3.70
CA GLY A 52 6.79 16.90 -4.63
C GLY A 52 6.89 15.53 -3.96
N ILE A 53 7.02 15.46 -2.62
CA ILE A 53 7.08 14.20 -1.88
C ILE A 53 5.68 13.59 -1.78
N VAL A 54 5.56 12.31 -2.12
CA VAL A 54 4.33 11.54 -1.88
C VAL A 54 4.40 10.93 -0.49
N THR A 55 3.48 11.33 0.38
CA THR A 55 3.32 10.79 1.73
C THR A 55 2.19 9.79 1.74
N ALA A 56 2.45 8.58 2.22
CA ALA A 56 1.45 7.54 2.41
C ALA A 56 1.10 7.40 3.89
N THR A 57 -0.19 7.49 4.21
CA THR A 57 -0.72 7.19 5.54
C THR A 57 -1.31 5.79 5.53
N VAL A 58 -0.91 4.97 6.49
CA VAL A 58 -1.40 3.59 6.63
C VAL A 58 -1.80 3.34 8.06
N ARG A 59 -3.05 2.92 8.28
CA ARG A 59 -3.59 2.59 9.59
C ARG A 59 -4.27 1.24 9.54
N ALA A 60 -3.95 0.37 10.50
CA ALA A 60 -4.56 -0.95 10.62
C ALA A 60 -4.68 -1.34 12.10
N ASP A 61 -5.47 -2.37 12.38
CA ASP A 61 -5.51 -3.03 13.69
C ASP A 61 -4.14 -3.62 14.08
N ALA A 62 -3.45 -4.21 13.11
CA ALA A 62 -2.07 -4.67 13.21
C ALA A 62 -1.43 -4.80 11.82
N PHE A 63 -0.10 -4.90 11.77
CA PHE A 63 0.63 -5.17 10.54
C PHE A 63 1.36 -6.52 10.63
N CYS A 64 1.31 -7.32 9.57
CA CYS A 64 2.18 -8.49 9.44
C CYS A 64 3.59 -8.08 8.97
N HIS A 65 4.54 -9.01 9.03
CA HIS A 65 5.91 -8.76 8.57
C HIS A 65 5.91 -8.33 7.10
N ASN A 66 6.55 -7.19 6.79
CA ASN A 66 6.62 -6.54 5.47
C ASN A 66 5.33 -5.95 4.89
N MET A 67 4.17 -6.05 5.56
CA MET A 67 2.87 -5.61 5.02
C MET A 67 2.94 -4.26 4.32
N VAL A 68 3.33 -3.22 5.07
CA VAL A 68 3.36 -1.83 4.59
C VAL A 68 4.30 -1.68 3.39
N ARG A 69 5.49 -2.27 3.43
CA ARG A 69 6.45 -2.18 2.32
C ARG A 69 5.92 -2.85 1.06
N SER A 70 5.26 -4.00 1.19
CA SER A 70 4.66 -4.72 0.07
C SER A 70 3.47 -3.97 -0.52
N LEU A 71 2.62 -3.38 0.33
CA LEU A 71 1.49 -2.53 -0.09
C LEU A 71 1.99 -1.35 -0.91
N ILE A 72 2.95 -0.59 -0.38
CA ILE A 72 3.56 0.54 -1.09
C ILE A 72 4.22 0.07 -2.39
N GLY A 73 4.93 -1.06 -2.38
CA GLY A 73 5.52 -1.65 -3.57
C GLY A 73 4.49 -1.93 -4.66
N ALA A 74 3.34 -2.52 -4.31
CA ALA A 74 2.27 -2.79 -5.26
C ALA A 74 1.63 -1.49 -5.80
N LEU A 75 1.43 -0.50 -4.95
CA LEU A 75 0.89 0.80 -5.37
C LEU A 75 1.83 1.55 -6.30
N LEU A 76 3.16 1.41 -6.15
CA LEU A 76 4.10 2.05 -7.07
C LEU A 76 3.94 1.52 -8.49
N PHE A 77 3.72 0.21 -8.69
CA PHE A 77 3.44 -0.36 -10.00
C PHE A 77 2.14 0.19 -10.65
N VAL A 78 1.19 0.64 -9.83
CA VAL A 78 -0.01 1.33 -10.32
C VAL A 78 0.34 2.78 -10.66
N GLY A 79 0.99 3.48 -9.73
CA GLY A 79 1.33 4.89 -9.89
C GLY A 79 2.29 5.17 -11.05
N ASP A 80 3.19 4.24 -11.37
CA ASP A 80 4.12 4.35 -12.50
C ASP A 80 3.58 3.77 -13.82
N GLY A 81 2.33 3.30 -13.83
CA GLY A 81 1.59 2.87 -15.02
C GLY A 81 1.88 1.44 -15.50
N HIS A 82 2.67 0.65 -14.77
CA HIS A 82 2.90 -0.77 -15.12
C HIS A 82 1.67 -1.67 -14.84
N ARG A 83 0.72 -1.21 -14.03
CA ARG A 83 -0.56 -1.85 -13.74
C ARG A 83 -1.70 -0.84 -13.69
N GLY A 84 -2.90 -1.29 -14.04
CA GLY A 84 -4.12 -0.54 -13.76
C GLY A 84 -4.49 -0.56 -12.27
N PRO A 85 -5.41 0.31 -11.85
CA PRO A 85 -5.96 0.31 -10.49
C PRO A 85 -6.71 -0.98 -10.13
#